data_AF-A0A3C1KEN4-F1
#
_entry.id   AF-A0A3C1KEN4-F1
#
_cell.length_a   1.000
_cell.length_b   1.000
_cell.length_c   1.000
_cell.angle_alpha   90.00
_cell.angle_beta   90.00
_cell.angle_gamma   90.00
#
_symmetry.space_group_name_H-M   'P 1'
#
loop_
_entity.id
_entity.type
_entity.pdbx_description
1 polymer ?
#
loop_
_entity_poly.entity_id
_entity_poly.type
_entity_poly.pdbx_seq_one_letter_code
_entity_poly.pdbx_strand_id
1 'polypeptide(L)'
;AGGGNHLTLGGAQPVDSPLLRRPQLLANLIAYWQRHPSLSYLFSGRFIGPTSQAPRFDEGRPEAVYEMEIALCEIERMSRAAATAGEDPSPWVVDRAFRHLLTDLTGNTHRAEFCIDKLYSPDSSRGRLGLLELRGFEMPPHPQLALVQALLVRSLVAMLWDRPDAGPLVRWGTRLHEDALLPEGAAADIAAVIDDLRAAGIAFEHGWLDAFTEFRFPRIGQVSLPGGIELELRQAIEPWHVLGEEASSGGTARYVDSSLERIQVRVTGLDVRRHLVACNGVSVPLTAGRAPDTHYAGVRYRAWQPWSALHPTIEVQAPLTVEVIDTDAAVSLGGATYHVVHPGGRAYHQPPINANEAEARRASRFEPRGLTAG
;
A
#
# COMPACT_ATOMS: atom_id res chain seq x y z
N ALA A 1 -4.05 13.71 -13.67
CA ALA A 1 -4.21 13.09 -15.00
C ALA A 1 -4.19 11.58 -14.79
N GLY A 2 -5.27 10.87 -15.13
CA GLY A 2 -5.54 9.49 -14.71
C GLY A 2 -5.14 8.42 -15.74
N GLY A 3 -3.89 8.44 -16.18
CA GLY A 3 -3.30 7.30 -16.88
C GLY A 3 -2.34 6.60 -15.91
N GLY A 4 -2.70 5.39 -15.45
CA GLY A 4 -1.80 4.59 -14.60
C GLY A 4 -0.48 4.33 -15.32
N ASN A 5 0.64 4.36 -14.58
CA ASN A 5 1.96 4.02 -15.10
C ASN A 5 2.15 2.51 -15.01
N HIS A 6 1.27 1.75 -15.68
CA HIS A 6 1.31 0.30 -15.61
C HIS A 6 2.65 -0.20 -16.14
N LEU A 7 3.25 -1.16 -15.42
CA LEU A 7 4.43 -1.85 -15.90
C LEU A 7 3.99 -3.10 -16.65
N THR A 8 4.39 -3.20 -17.92
CA THR A 8 4.07 -4.35 -18.75
C THR A 8 5.26 -5.32 -18.82
N LEU A 9 5.01 -6.58 -18.51
CA LEU A 9 5.99 -7.67 -18.55
C LEU A 9 5.63 -8.65 -19.66
N GLY A 10 6.61 -9.02 -20.49
CA GLY A 10 6.41 -10.00 -21.56
C GLY A 10 7.60 -10.08 -22.51
N GLY A 11 7.41 -10.79 -23.63
CA GLY A 11 8.39 -10.93 -24.72
C GLY A 11 8.06 -10.04 -25.92
N ALA A 12 8.97 -10.00 -26.91
CA ALA A 12 8.71 -9.33 -28.18
C ALA A 12 7.58 -10.03 -28.96
N GLN A 13 7.49 -11.35 -28.84
CA GLN A 13 6.36 -12.16 -29.28
C GLN A 13 5.76 -12.95 -28.10
N PRO A 14 4.51 -13.41 -28.18
CA PRO A 14 3.90 -14.19 -27.10
C PRO A 14 4.71 -15.43 -26.70
N VAL A 15 5.29 -16.14 -27.68
CA VAL A 15 6.14 -17.32 -27.44
C VAL A 15 7.42 -17.00 -26.66
N ASP A 16 7.89 -15.75 -26.72
CA ASP A 16 9.07 -15.30 -25.98
C ASP A 16 8.74 -14.87 -24.54
N SER A 17 7.46 -14.80 -24.18
CA SER A 17 7.05 -14.35 -22.85
C SER A 17 7.57 -15.29 -21.76
N PRO A 18 8.33 -14.80 -20.76
CA PRO A 18 8.84 -15.64 -19.69
C PRO A 18 7.69 -16.24 -18.87
N LEU A 19 6.54 -15.56 -18.81
CA LEU A 19 5.35 -15.99 -18.08
C LEU A 19 4.64 -17.16 -18.76
N LEU A 20 4.71 -17.25 -20.09
CA LEU A 20 4.12 -18.36 -20.86
C LEU A 20 5.09 -19.53 -20.96
N ARG A 21 6.38 -19.27 -21.14
CA ARG A 21 7.43 -20.29 -21.18
C ARG A 21 7.59 -21.00 -19.83
N ARG A 22 7.40 -20.28 -18.72
CA ARG A 22 7.48 -20.81 -17.37
C ARG A 22 6.33 -20.26 -16.51
N PRO A 23 5.15 -20.91 -16.55
CA PRO A 23 3.98 -20.51 -15.76
C PRO A 23 4.24 -20.28 -14.27
N GLN A 24 5.19 -21.02 -13.69
CA GLN A 24 5.56 -20.88 -12.29
C GLN A 24 6.15 -19.50 -11.96
N LEU A 25 6.67 -18.75 -12.94
CA LEU A 25 7.13 -17.39 -12.71
C LEU A 25 5.96 -16.49 -12.29
N LEU A 26 4.82 -16.55 -13.00
CA LEU A 26 3.64 -15.76 -12.64
C LEU A 26 3.09 -16.19 -11.27
N ALA A 27 3.01 -17.50 -11.04
CA ALA A 27 2.57 -18.06 -9.76
C ALA A 27 3.43 -17.52 -8.59
N ASN A 28 4.76 -17.56 -8.74
CA ASN A 28 5.68 -17.04 -7.74
C ASN A 28 5.62 -15.52 -7.59
N LEU A 29 5.44 -14.76 -8.68
CA LEU A 29 5.25 -13.31 -8.59
C LEU A 29 3.99 -12.96 -7.80
N ILE A 30 2.86 -13.63 -8.07
CA ILE A 30 1.60 -13.43 -7.35
C ILE A 30 1.78 -13.75 -5.86
N ALA A 31 2.40 -14.89 -5.55
CA ALA A 31 2.64 -15.30 -4.17
C ALA A 31 3.58 -14.32 -3.44
N TYR A 32 4.66 -13.89 -4.08
CA TYR A 32 5.62 -12.95 -3.52
C TYR A 32 4.98 -11.58 -3.27
N TRP A 33 4.21 -11.05 -4.23
CA TRP A 33 3.45 -9.79 -4.04
C TRP A 33 2.42 -9.90 -2.91
N GLN A 34 1.77 -11.06 -2.79
CA GLN A 34 0.80 -11.29 -1.72
C GLN A 34 1.46 -11.24 -0.35
N ARG A 35 2.67 -11.82 -0.24
CA ARG A 35 3.49 -11.86 0.97
C ARG A 35 4.17 -10.54 1.30
N HIS A 36 4.30 -9.63 0.34
CA HIS A 36 4.93 -8.32 0.52
C HIS A 36 3.98 -7.20 0.10
N PRO A 37 2.98 -6.83 0.95
CA PRO A 37 1.98 -5.83 0.60
C PRO A 37 2.55 -4.44 0.31
N SER A 38 3.78 -4.13 0.75
CA SER A 38 4.47 -2.90 0.34
C SER A 38 4.60 -2.77 -1.18
N LEU A 39 4.74 -3.88 -1.91
CA LEU A 39 4.79 -3.87 -3.37
C LEU A 39 3.46 -3.43 -4.01
N SER A 40 2.35 -3.61 -3.31
CA SER A 40 1.03 -3.11 -3.72
C SER A 40 0.80 -1.67 -3.27
N TYR A 41 1.22 -1.31 -2.06
CA TYR A 41 0.80 -0.06 -1.43
C TYR A 41 1.79 1.10 -1.62
N LEU A 42 3.09 0.83 -1.70
CA LEU A 42 4.12 1.88 -1.76
C LEU A 42 4.10 2.67 -3.08
N PHE A 43 3.82 1.99 -4.18
CA PHE A 43 3.86 2.55 -5.54
C PHE A 43 2.49 2.97 -6.08
N SER A 44 1.44 2.71 -5.32
CA SER A 44 0.06 2.95 -5.71
C SER A 44 -0.39 4.37 -5.43
N GLY A 45 -1.46 4.77 -6.12
CA GLY A 45 -2.13 6.03 -5.86
C GLY A 45 -2.92 6.06 -4.55
N ARG A 46 -3.64 7.16 -4.33
CA ARG A 46 -4.39 7.38 -3.08
C ARG A 46 -5.58 6.44 -2.88
N PHE A 47 -6.23 6.02 -3.96
CA PHE A 47 -7.43 5.17 -3.89
C PHE A 47 -7.04 3.70 -3.76
N ILE A 48 -6.96 3.23 -2.51
CA ILE A 48 -6.60 1.86 -2.14
C ILE A 48 -7.78 1.14 -1.50
N GLY A 49 -7.76 -0.19 -1.57
CA GLY A 49 -8.78 -1.08 -1.05
C GLY A 49 -9.38 -1.96 -2.14
N PRO A 50 -10.32 -2.84 -1.77
CA PRO A 50 -10.86 -3.86 -2.67
C PRO A 50 -11.70 -3.30 -3.83
N THR A 51 -12.08 -2.03 -3.74
CA THR A 51 -12.83 -1.30 -4.77
C THR A 51 -11.95 -0.37 -5.61
N SER A 52 -10.63 -0.41 -5.42
CA SER A 52 -9.66 0.43 -6.13
C SER A 52 -9.57 0.09 -7.63
N GLN A 53 -8.72 0.81 -8.36
CA GLN A 53 -8.49 0.57 -9.79
C GLN A 53 -7.62 -0.66 -10.08
N ALA A 54 -6.93 -1.17 -9.06
CA ALA A 54 -5.96 -2.26 -9.12
C ALA A 54 -5.91 -2.97 -7.75
N PRO A 55 -7.03 -3.55 -7.25
CA PRO A 55 -7.04 -4.16 -5.93
C PRO A 55 -6.22 -5.45 -5.94
N ARG A 56 -5.65 -5.75 -4.77
CA ARG A 56 -5.07 -7.07 -4.53
C ARG A 56 -6.18 -8.12 -4.52
N PHE A 57 -5.87 -9.33 -4.96
CA PHE A 57 -6.86 -10.40 -5.01
C PHE A 57 -7.33 -10.85 -3.60
N ASP A 58 -6.50 -10.66 -2.58
CA ASP A 58 -6.75 -11.08 -1.19
C ASP A 58 -7.42 -10.00 -0.32
N GLU A 59 -7.68 -8.80 -0.85
CA GLU A 59 -8.19 -7.66 -0.08
C GLU A 59 -9.72 -7.62 -0.01
N GLY A 60 -10.41 -8.28 -0.95
CA GLY A 60 -11.87 -8.22 -1.09
C GLY A 60 -12.64 -9.45 -0.65
N ARG A 61 -12.00 -10.62 -0.67
CA ARG A 61 -12.63 -11.93 -0.39
C ARG A 61 -11.67 -12.79 0.43
N PRO A 62 -11.91 -13.04 1.72
CA PRO A 62 -11.00 -13.83 2.56
C PRO A 62 -10.70 -15.23 2.00
N GLU A 63 -11.68 -15.85 1.36
CA GLU A 63 -11.58 -17.16 0.71
C GLU A 63 -10.66 -17.17 -0.52
N ALA A 64 -10.40 -16.01 -1.14
CA ALA A 64 -9.59 -15.93 -2.35
C ALA A 64 -8.15 -16.42 -2.14
N VAL A 65 -7.61 -16.31 -0.93
CA VAL A 65 -6.27 -16.82 -0.61
C VAL A 65 -6.23 -18.34 -0.66
N TYR A 66 -7.28 -19.01 -0.19
CA TYR A 66 -7.39 -20.47 -0.25
C TYR A 66 -7.52 -20.95 -1.70
N GLU A 67 -8.40 -20.32 -2.48
CA GLU A 67 -8.56 -20.66 -3.90
C GLU A 67 -7.29 -20.37 -4.71
N MET A 68 -6.56 -19.30 -4.37
CA MET A 68 -5.26 -19.01 -4.98
C MET A 68 -4.23 -20.08 -4.66
N GLU A 69 -4.15 -20.60 -3.44
CA GLU A 69 -3.24 -21.72 -3.12
C GLU A 69 -3.51 -22.95 -3.98
N ILE A 70 -4.79 -23.28 -4.21
CA ILE A 70 -5.17 -24.36 -5.12
C ILE A 70 -4.70 -24.06 -6.55
N ALA A 71 -4.93 -22.83 -7.04
CA ALA A 71 -4.48 -22.43 -8.37
C ALA A 71 -2.95 -22.51 -8.53
N LEU A 72 -2.18 -22.08 -7.51
CA LEU A 72 -0.72 -22.19 -7.49
C LEU A 72 -0.27 -23.65 -7.53
N CYS A 73 -0.87 -24.53 -6.72
CA CYS A 73 -0.58 -25.97 -6.73
C CYS A 73 -0.90 -26.62 -8.09
N GLU A 74 -2.00 -26.20 -8.71
CA GLU A 74 -2.43 -26.73 -10.01
C GLU A 74 -1.44 -26.33 -11.11
N ILE A 75 -0.98 -25.07 -11.13
CA ILE A 75 0.09 -24.62 -12.05
C ILE A 75 1.36 -25.46 -11.90
N GLU A 76 1.77 -25.76 -10.67
CA GLU A 76 2.93 -26.61 -10.40
C GLU A 76 2.71 -28.05 -10.91
N ARG A 77 1.55 -28.65 -10.61
CA ARG A 77 1.18 -30.01 -11.05
C ARG A 77 1.22 -30.12 -12.58
N MET A 78 0.59 -29.19 -13.28
CA MET A 78 0.52 -29.20 -14.74
C MET A 78 1.87 -28.95 -15.39
N SER A 79 2.67 -28.06 -14.83
CA SER A 79 4.00 -27.78 -15.37
C SER A 79 4.96 -28.97 -15.16
N ARG A 80 4.83 -29.71 -14.05
CA ARG A 80 5.55 -31.00 -13.86
C ARG A 80 5.08 -32.06 -14.85
N ALA A 81 3.78 -32.14 -15.12
CA ALA A 81 3.24 -33.09 -16.09
C ALA A 81 3.76 -32.82 -17.51
N ALA A 82 3.75 -31.56 -17.96
CA ALA A 82 4.30 -31.14 -19.25
C ALA A 82 5.80 -31.47 -19.36
N ALA A 83 6.59 -31.13 -18.34
CA ALA A 83 8.01 -31.46 -18.29
C ALA A 83 8.28 -32.98 -18.35
N THR A 84 7.45 -33.79 -17.69
CA THR A 84 7.55 -35.26 -17.74
C THR A 84 7.24 -35.82 -19.13
N ALA A 85 6.32 -35.19 -19.86
CA ALA A 85 5.97 -35.54 -21.23
C ALA A 85 6.98 -34.99 -22.27
N GLY A 86 7.93 -34.14 -21.87
CA GLY A 86 8.82 -33.45 -22.80
C GLY A 86 8.10 -32.39 -23.65
N GLU A 87 6.98 -31.86 -23.15
CA GLU A 87 6.14 -30.86 -23.80
C GLU A 87 6.25 -29.49 -23.10
N ASP A 88 5.97 -28.42 -23.84
CA ASP A 88 5.82 -27.10 -23.24
C ASP A 88 4.45 -26.95 -22.56
N PRO A 89 4.37 -26.22 -21.42
CA PRO A 89 3.09 -25.91 -20.80
C PRO A 89 2.14 -25.19 -21.76
N SER A 90 0.89 -25.64 -21.83
CA SER A 90 -0.14 -25.00 -22.65
C SER A 90 -0.42 -23.56 -22.18
N PRO A 91 -0.24 -22.52 -23.03
CA PRO A 91 -0.34 -21.11 -22.61
C PRO A 91 -1.71 -20.70 -22.02
N TRP A 92 -2.80 -21.34 -22.46
CA TRP A 92 -4.16 -21.04 -22.00
C TRP A 92 -4.44 -21.50 -20.56
N VAL A 93 -3.63 -22.42 -20.06
CA VAL A 93 -3.80 -23.00 -18.73
C VAL A 93 -3.55 -21.96 -17.64
N VAL A 94 -2.55 -21.10 -17.83
CA VAL A 94 -2.22 -20.00 -16.91
C VAL A 94 -3.39 -19.04 -16.76
N ASP A 95 -3.99 -18.68 -17.90
CA ASP A 95 -5.16 -17.81 -17.93
C ASP A 95 -6.34 -18.44 -17.18
N ARG A 96 -6.67 -19.70 -17.47
CA ARG A 96 -7.79 -20.40 -16.83
C ARG A 96 -7.63 -20.61 -15.33
N ALA A 97 -6.40 -20.82 -14.85
CA ALA A 97 -6.13 -20.98 -13.43
C ALA A 97 -6.33 -19.67 -12.64
N PHE A 98 -5.97 -18.52 -13.23
CA PHE A 98 -5.93 -17.26 -12.49
C PHE A 98 -7.06 -16.27 -12.82
N ARG A 99 -7.70 -16.37 -13.99
CA ARG A 99 -8.66 -15.37 -14.51
C ARG A 99 -9.77 -15.00 -13.55
N HIS A 100 -10.29 -15.96 -12.78
CA HIS A 100 -11.41 -15.72 -11.86
C HIS A 100 -10.96 -15.33 -10.45
N LEU A 101 -9.65 -15.38 -10.19
CA LEU A 101 -9.04 -14.98 -8.92
C LEU A 101 -8.41 -13.59 -9.02
N LEU A 102 -7.83 -13.26 -10.18
CA LEU A 102 -7.26 -11.96 -10.48
C LEU A 102 -8.33 -11.03 -11.07
N THR A 103 -9.28 -10.64 -10.24
CA THR A 103 -10.37 -9.72 -10.58
C THR A 103 -10.66 -8.73 -9.46
N ASP A 104 -11.31 -7.63 -9.79
CA ASP A 104 -11.96 -6.81 -8.77
C ASP A 104 -13.22 -7.48 -8.17
N LEU A 105 -13.86 -6.81 -7.20
CA LEU A 105 -15.10 -7.31 -6.57
C LEU A 105 -16.26 -7.57 -7.55
N THR A 106 -16.25 -6.96 -8.73
CA THR A 106 -17.27 -7.13 -9.79
C THR A 106 -16.91 -8.23 -10.80
N GLY A 107 -15.75 -8.88 -10.65
CA GLY A 107 -15.26 -9.90 -11.58
C GLY A 107 -14.52 -9.32 -12.79
N ASN A 108 -14.09 -8.05 -12.74
CA ASN A 108 -13.38 -7.41 -13.84
C ASN A 108 -11.87 -7.67 -13.75
N THR A 109 -11.33 -8.43 -14.70
CA THR A 109 -9.90 -8.78 -14.82
C THR A 109 -9.02 -7.59 -15.20
N HIS A 110 -9.52 -6.66 -16.01
CA HIS A 110 -8.79 -5.47 -16.42
C HIS A 110 -8.51 -4.53 -15.24
N ARG A 111 -9.26 -4.69 -14.14
CA ARG A 111 -9.07 -3.91 -12.91
C ARG A 111 -8.20 -4.62 -11.88
N ALA A 112 -7.70 -5.82 -12.11
CA ALA A 112 -6.84 -6.51 -11.14
C ALA A 112 -5.45 -5.88 -11.05
N GLU A 113 -4.81 -5.96 -9.88
CA GLU A 113 -3.40 -5.56 -9.72
C GLU A 113 -2.49 -6.29 -10.72
N PHE A 114 -2.69 -7.60 -10.85
CA PHE A 114 -2.08 -8.45 -11.88
C PHE A 114 -3.08 -8.68 -13.01
N CYS A 115 -3.08 -7.82 -14.02
CA CYS A 115 -3.98 -7.92 -15.14
C CYS A 115 -3.43 -8.87 -16.21
N ILE A 116 -4.13 -10.00 -16.40
CA ILE A 116 -3.76 -11.06 -17.35
C ILE A 116 -4.55 -11.02 -18.66
N ASP A 117 -5.35 -9.98 -18.91
CA ASP A 117 -6.19 -9.90 -20.12
C ASP A 117 -5.41 -9.92 -21.42
N LYS A 118 -4.14 -9.49 -21.37
CA LYS A 118 -3.21 -9.49 -22.50
C LYS A 118 -2.21 -10.66 -22.46
N LEU A 119 -2.35 -11.57 -21.49
CA LEU A 119 -1.43 -12.70 -21.33
C LEU A 119 -1.77 -13.78 -22.36
N TYR A 120 -2.88 -14.48 -22.15
CA TYR A 120 -3.35 -15.49 -23.10
C TYR A 120 -4.87 -15.69 -23.00
N SER A 121 -5.65 -14.66 -23.34
CA SER A 121 -7.11 -14.72 -23.27
C SER A 121 -7.68 -15.85 -24.16
N PRO A 122 -8.59 -16.69 -23.64
CA PRO A 122 -9.27 -17.71 -24.43
C PRO A 122 -10.29 -17.09 -25.40
N ASP A 123 -10.87 -15.94 -25.03
CA ASP A 123 -12.03 -15.35 -25.69
C ASP A 123 -11.70 -14.62 -27.00
N SER A 124 -10.44 -14.20 -27.18
CA SER A 124 -10.00 -13.58 -28.44
C SER A 124 -8.52 -13.78 -28.73
N SER A 125 -8.16 -13.81 -30.02
CA SER A 125 -6.76 -13.81 -30.45
C SER A 125 -6.04 -12.51 -30.11
N ARG A 126 -6.76 -11.38 -29.99
CA ARG A 126 -6.19 -10.08 -29.60
C ARG A 126 -5.66 -10.04 -28.17
N GLY A 127 -6.18 -10.88 -27.27
CA GLY A 127 -5.71 -11.00 -25.89
C GLY A 127 -4.57 -12.01 -25.68
N ARG A 128 -4.00 -12.56 -26.75
CA ARG A 128 -2.89 -13.53 -26.71
C ARG A 128 -1.56 -12.86 -27.03
N LEU A 129 -1.21 -11.85 -26.24
CA LEU A 129 0.00 -11.05 -26.46
C LEU A 129 1.19 -11.52 -25.61
N GLY A 130 0.98 -12.42 -24.65
CA GLY A 130 2.00 -12.86 -23.70
C GLY A 130 2.40 -11.77 -22.71
N LEU A 131 1.52 -10.81 -22.45
CA LEU A 131 1.79 -9.64 -21.61
C LEU A 131 1.02 -9.71 -20.28
N LEU A 132 1.72 -9.49 -19.18
CA LEU A 132 1.15 -9.16 -17.88
C LEU A 132 1.22 -7.65 -17.67
N GLU A 133 0.15 -7.04 -17.20
CA GLU A 133 0.14 -5.63 -16.80
C GLU A 133 0.06 -5.52 -15.27
N LEU A 134 1.10 -4.96 -14.66
CA LEU A 134 1.10 -4.60 -13.25
C LEU A 134 0.48 -3.22 -13.10
N ARG A 135 -0.74 -3.18 -12.55
CA ARG A 135 -1.58 -1.98 -12.51
C ARG A 135 -1.48 -1.19 -11.22
N GLY A 136 -0.82 -1.73 -10.20
CA GLY A 136 -0.60 -1.09 -8.89
C GLY A 136 0.42 0.06 -8.89
N PHE A 137 0.94 0.48 -10.05
CA PHE A 137 1.97 1.51 -10.17
C PHE A 137 1.41 2.85 -10.65
N GLU A 138 1.56 3.89 -9.84
CA GLU A 138 1.32 5.28 -10.24
C GLU A 138 2.58 5.88 -10.88
N MET A 139 2.38 6.89 -11.74
CA MET A 139 3.45 7.63 -12.38
C MET A 139 4.24 8.43 -11.34
N PRO A 140 5.54 8.16 -11.15
CA PRO A 140 6.33 8.94 -10.21
C PRO A 140 6.62 10.33 -10.80
N PRO A 141 6.97 11.33 -9.97
CA PRO A 141 7.21 12.70 -10.42
C PRO A 141 8.46 12.86 -11.30
N HIS A 142 9.36 11.87 -11.30
CA HIS A 142 10.63 11.91 -12.04
C HIS A 142 10.87 10.60 -12.82
N PRO A 143 11.43 10.67 -14.04
CA PRO A 143 11.72 9.48 -14.84
C PRO A 143 12.76 8.57 -14.19
N GLN A 144 13.68 9.10 -13.38
CA GLN A 144 14.65 8.30 -12.61
C GLN A 144 13.96 7.37 -11.62
N LEU A 145 12.90 7.85 -10.96
CA LEU A 145 12.08 7.01 -10.08
C LEU A 145 11.34 5.93 -10.89
N ALA A 146 10.84 6.26 -12.09
CA ALA A 146 10.23 5.24 -12.96
C ALA A 146 11.24 4.15 -13.34
N LEU A 147 12.51 4.50 -13.57
CA LEU A 147 13.59 3.52 -13.80
C LEU A 147 13.84 2.64 -12.57
N VAL A 148 13.76 3.19 -11.35
CA VAL A 148 13.87 2.39 -10.11
C VAL A 148 12.71 1.40 -9.96
N GLN A 149 11.46 1.82 -10.25
CA GLN A 149 10.31 0.89 -10.27
C GLN A 149 10.53 -0.24 -11.28
N ALA A 150 10.94 0.10 -12.50
CA ALA A 150 11.22 -0.90 -13.53
C ALA A 150 12.39 -1.83 -13.14
N LEU A 151 13.44 -1.30 -12.49
CA LEU A 151 14.56 -2.07 -11.98
C LEU A 151 14.11 -3.03 -10.86
N LEU A 152 13.27 -2.60 -9.93
CA LEU A 152 12.71 -3.44 -8.87
C LEU A 152 11.95 -4.62 -9.48
N VAL A 153 11.02 -4.34 -10.38
CA VAL A 153 10.23 -5.41 -11.03
C VAL A 153 11.12 -6.36 -11.82
N ARG A 154 12.08 -5.84 -12.61
CA ARG A 154 13.04 -6.69 -13.34
C ARG A 154 13.88 -7.55 -12.40
N SER A 155 14.29 -7.01 -11.26
CA SER A 155 15.07 -7.72 -10.26
C SER A 155 14.27 -8.86 -9.62
N LEU A 156 13.00 -8.61 -9.30
CA LEU A 156 12.08 -9.64 -8.79
C LEU A 156 11.83 -10.74 -9.82
N VAL A 157 11.62 -10.37 -11.10
CA VAL A 157 11.48 -11.34 -12.19
C VAL A 157 12.74 -12.20 -12.32
N ALA A 158 13.94 -11.60 -12.31
CA ALA A 158 15.20 -12.32 -12.39
C ALA A 158 15.40 -13.25 -11.19
N MET A 159 15.17 -12.74 -9.97
CA MET A 159 15.28 -13.52 -8.74
C MET A 159 14.34 -14.73 -8.75
N LEU A 160 13.05 -14.53 -9.04
CA LEU A 160 12.05 -15.60 -9.00
C LEU A 160 12.14 -16.54 -10.20
N TRP A 161 12.80 -16.12 -11.28
CA TRP A 161 13.18 -17.02 -12.38
C TRP A 161 14.24 -18.01 -11.92
N ASP A 162 15.31 -17.54 -11.27
CA ASP A 162 16.41 -18.41 -10.82
C ASP A 162 16.02 -19.21 -9.57
N ARG A 163 15.23 -18.61 -8.67
CA ARG A 163 14.77 -19.19 -7.40
C ARG A 163 13.24 -19.19 -7.34
N PRO A 164 12.57 -20.19 -7.94
CA PRO A 164 11.12 -20.24 -8.10
C PRO A 164 10.39 -20.69 -6.83
N ASP A 165 10.71 -20.08 -5.69
CA ASP A 165 10.07 -20.36 -4.40
C ASP A 165 9.77 -19.06 -3.67
N ALA A 166 8.52 -18.61 -3.79
CA ALA A 166 8.02 -17.46 -3.04
C ALA A 166 7.56 -17.82 -1.62
N GLY A 167 7.49 -19.10 -1.25
CA GLY A 167 6.89 -19.57 0.00
C GLY A 167 5.35 -19.54 0.01
N PRO A 168 4.71 -20.00 1.10
CA PRO A 168 3.26 -20.08 1.20
C PRO A 168 2.61 -18.69 1.32
N LEU A 169 1.35 -18.56 0.87
CA LEU A 169 0.58 -17.33 1.04
C LEU A 169 0.34 -17.02 2.51
N VAL A 170 0.26 -15.73 2.85
CA VAL A 170 0.03 -15.27 4.22
C VAL A 170 -1.44 -14.93 4.42
N ARG A 171 -2.06 -15.46 5.47
CA ARG A 171 -3.41 -15.06 5.90
C ARG A 171 -3.35 -13.78 6.72
N TRP A 172 -3.26 -12.64 6.04
CA TRP A 172 -3.07 -11.35 6.70
C TRP A 172 -4.21 -10.95 7.65
N GLY A 173 -5.46 -11.24 7.29
CA GLY A 173 -6.61 -10.74 8.06
C GLY A 173 -6.57 -9.21 8.18
N THR A 174 -6.86 -8.68 9.37
CA THR A 174 -6.83 -7.23 9.61
C THR A 174 -5.44 -6.62 9.52
N ARG A 175 -4.38 -7.43 9.77
CA ARG A 175 -2.98 -6.97 9.73
C ARG A 175 -2.58 -6.40 8.39
N LEU A 176 -3.23 -6.81 7.29
CA LEU A 176 -3.00 -6.21 5.98
C LEU A 176 -3.19 -4.69 6.01
N HIS A 177 -4.27 -4.23 6.66
CA HIS A 177 -4.61 -2.82 6.74
C HIS A 177 -4.10 -2.15 8.01
N GLU A 178 -3.82 -2.89 9.07
CA GLU A 178 -3.31 -2.35 10.34
C GLU A 178 -1.80 -2.10 10.29
N ASP A 179 -1.03 -2.99 9.65
CA ASP A 179 0.44 -2.88 9.59
C ASP A 179 0.89 -2.29 8.24
N ALA A 180 0.49 -2.88 7.12
CA ALA A 180 1.09 -2.57 5.81
C ALA A 180 0.64 -1.23 5.21
N LEU A 181 -0.39 -0.60 5.79
CA LEU A 181 -0.85 0.74 5.41
C LEU A 181 -0.23 1.85 6.29
N LEU A 182 0.56 1.47 7.29
CA LEU A 182 1.34 2.39 8.10
C LEU A 182 2.78 2.51 7.53
N PRO A 183 3.40 3.71 7.60
CA PRO A 183 4.78 3.93 7.17
C PRO A 183 5.77 2.91 7.73
N GLU A 184 5.68 2.57 9.02
CA GLU A 184 6.60 1.61 9.65
C GLU A 184 6.48 0.21 9.03
N GLY A 185 5.26 -0.30 8.89
CA GLY A 185 5.01 -1.63 8.35
C GLY A 185 5.39 -1.72 6.87
N ALA A 186 5.01 -0.72 6.07
CA ALA A 186 5.36 -0.66 4.66
C ALA A 186 6.89 -0.56 4.44
N ALA A 187 7.58 0.27 5.23
CA ALA A 187 9.03 0.44 5.15
C ALA A 187 9.78 -0.83 5.61
N ALA A 188 9.28 -1.51 6.64
CA ALA A 188 9.85 -2.77 7.10
C ALA A 188 9.69 -3.88 6.05
N ASP A 189 8.51 -3.99 5.44
CA ASP A 189 8.23 -4.99 4.42
C ASP A 189 9.04 -4.76 3.13
N ILE A 190 9.14 -3.52 2.64
CA ILE A 190 9.95 -3.26 1.44
C ILE A 190 11.45 -3.45 1.71
N ALA A 191 11.92 -3.19 2.93
CA ALA A 191 13.30 -3.51 3.31
C ALA A 191 13.57 -5.01 3.25
N ALA A 192 12.62 -5.86 3.66
CA ALA A 192 12.74 -7.32 3.53
C ALA A 192 12.82 -7.74 2.06
N VAL A 193 12.03 -7.13 1.16
CA VAL A 193 12.14 -7.39 -0.28
C VAL A 193 13.53 -7.05 -0.83
N ILE A 194 14.13 -5.96 -0.36
CA ILE A 194 15.49 -5.57 -0.76
C ILE A 194 16.52 -6.57 -0.21
N ASP A 195 16.35 -7.02 1.04
CA ASP A 195 17.21 -8.04 1.65
C ASP A 195 17.17 -9.36 0.86
N ASP A 196 15.98 -9.78 0.40
CA ASP A 196 15.80 -10.98 -0.44
C ASP A 196 16.50 -10.84 -1.80
N LEU A 197 16.37 -9.70 -2.47
CA LEU A 197 17.08 -9.41 -3.72
C LEU A 197 18.60 -9.47 -3.53
N ARG A 198 19.11 -8.91 -2.42
CA ARG A 198 20.54 -8.93 -2.10
C ARG A 198 21.02 -10.35 -1.77
N ALA A 199 20.24 -11.12 -1.04
CA ALA A 199 20.50 -12.54 -0.79
C ALA A 199 20.44 -13.39 -2.09
N ALA A 200 19.73 -12.90 -3.11
CA ALA A 200 19.74 -13.45 -4.46
C ALA A 200 20.96 -13.05 -5.30
N GLY A 201 21.84 -12.21 -4.77
CA GLY A 201 23.02 -11.70 -5.48
C GLY A 201 22.73 -10.50 -6.37
N ILE A 202 21.54 -9.91 -6.28
CA ILE A 202 21.17 -8.67 -6.98
C ILE A 202 21.47 -7.50 -6.04
N ALA A 203 22.46 -6.67 -6.40
CA ALA A 203 22.89 -5.53 -5.60
C ALA A 203 21.89 -4.36 -5.65
N PHE A 204 20.69 -4.58 -5.12
CA PHE A 204 19.67 -3.55 -4.93
C PHE A 204 19.96 -2.81 -3.61
N GLU A 205 19.97 -1.48 -3.63
CA GLU A 205 20.30 -0.67 -2.44
C GLU A 205 19.04 -0.24 -1.68
N HIS A 206 19.09 -0.27 -0.34
CA HIS A 206 17.96 0.17 0.49
C HIS A 206 17.53 1.61 0.18
N GLY A 207 18.50 2.52 0.04
CA GLY A 207 18.22 3.94 -0.16
C GLY A 207 17.54 4.30 -1.48
N TRP A 208 17.49 3.38 -2.46
CA TRP A 208 16.83 3.65 -3.74
C TRP A 208 15.31 3.78 -3.61
N LEU A 209 14.71 3.22 -2.55
CA LEU A 209 13.26 3.28 -2.32
C LEU A 209 12.83 4.31 -1.28
N ASP A 210 13.77 5.01 -0.64
CA ASP A 210 13.47 6.02 0.39
C ASP A 210 12.58 7.14 -0.15
N ALA A 211 12.82 7.59 -1.38
CA ALA A 211 12.02 8.63 -2.02
C ALA A 211 10.56 8.20 -2.23
N PHE A 212 10.30 6.91 -2.49
CA PHE A 212 8.93 6.40 -2.60
C PHE A 212 8.25 6.37 -1.24
N THR A 213 8.97 5.96 -0.19
CA THR A 213 8.46 5.95 1.18
C THR A 213 8.12 7.37 1.64
N GLU A 214 9.01 8.35 1.40
CA GLU A 214 8.77 9.74 1.78
C GLU A 214 7.62 10.36 0.99
N PHE A 215 7.51 10.06 -0.31
CA PHE A 215 6.39 10.53 -1.13
C PHE A 215 5.06 9.90 -0.73
N ARG A 216 5.06 8.59 -0.42
CA ARG A 216 3.84 7.85 -0.05
C ARG A 216 3.35 8.21 1.33
N PHE A 217 4.27 8.45 2.26
CA PHE A 217 4.02 8.68 3.68
C PHE A 217 4.68 9.98 4.16
N PRO A 218 4.26 11.14 3.61
CA PRO A 218 4.93 12.41 3.88
C PRO A 218 4.92 12.74 5.37
N ARG A 219 6.06 13.23 5.87
CA ARG A 219 6.16 13.71 7.25
C ARG A 219 5.27 14.93 7.47
N ILE A 220 4.47 14.88 8.53
CA ILE A 220 3.64 15.99 9.00
C ILE A 220 4.50 16.90 9.88
N GLY A 221 5.23 16.32 10.83
CA GLY A 221 6.14 17.05 11.69
C GLY A 221 6.74 16.17 12.79
N GLN A 222 7.67 16.75 13.56
CA GLN A 222 8.37 16.09 14.65
C GLN A 222 8.60 17.08 15.80
N VAL A 223 8.61 16.59 17.04
CA VAL A 223 8.94 17.36 18.24
C VAL A 223 9.79 16.51 19.21
N SER A 224 10.84 17.14 19.74
CA SER A 224 11.68 16.60 20.81
C SER A 224 11.09 16.99 22.17
N LEU A 225 10.91 16.02 23.05
CA LEU A 225 10.34 16.17 24.39
C LEU A 225 11.38 15.86 25.48
N PRO A 226 11.14 16.24 26.75
CA PRO A 226 12.03 15.91 27.86
C PRO A 226 12.34 14.42 27.95
N GLY A 227 13.54 14.09 28.45
CA GLY A 227 13.97 12.69 28.58
C GLY A 227 14.48 12.06 27.28
N GLY A 228 14.65 12.83 26.20
CA GLY A 228 15.13 12.32 24.91
C GLY A 228 14.04 11.63 24.09
N ILE A 229 12.77 11.89 24.41
CA ILE A 229 11.63 11.35 23.69
C ILE A 229 11.44 12.13 22.39
N GLU A 230 11.36 11.44 21.25
CA GLU A 230 11.07 12.05 19.96
C GLU A 230 9.71 11.58 19.47
N LEU A 231 8.80 12.51 19.17
CA LEU A 231 7.47 12.25 18.63
C LEU A 231 7.42 12.71 17.17
N GLU A 232 7.14 11.81 16.24
CA GLU A 232 6.96 12.08 14.81
C GLU A 232 5.54 11.70 14.36
N LEU A 233 4.94 12.58 13.56
CA LEU A 233 3.68 12.33 12.86
C LEU A 233 3.94 12.20 11.36
N ARG A 234 3.43 11.13 10.74
CA ARG A 234 3.44 10.92 9.28
C ARG A 234 2.03 10.63 8.77
N GLN A 235 1.74 11.05 7.55
CA GLN A 235 0.52 10.56 6.88
C GLN A 235 0.64 9.05 6.65
N ALA A 236 -0.48 8.34 6.81
CA ALA A 236 -0.61 6.92 6.54
C ALA A 236 -1.71 6.68 5.51
N ILE A 237 -1.83 5.44 5.02
CA ILE A 237 -2.86 5.09 4.05
C ILE A 237 -4.15 4.77 4.80
N GLU A 238 -5.24 5.43 4.39
CA GLU A 238 -6.60 5.04 4.74
C GLU A 238 -7.32 4.60 3.45
N PRO A 239 -7.79 3.35 3.36
CA PRO A 239 -8.60 2.92 2.23
C PRO A 239 -9.88 3.73 2.16
N TRP A 240 -10.21 4.26 0.98
CA TRP A 240 -11.49 4.91 0.75
C TRP A 240 -12.48 3.90 0.20
N HIS A 241 -13.56 3.68 0.92
CA HIS A 241 -14.55 2.69 0.54
C HIS A 241 -15.55 3.25 -0.45
N VAL A 242 -15.88 2.47 -1.46
CA VAL A 242 -17.06 2.75 -2.30
C VAL A 242 -18.31 2.44 -1.48
N LEU A 243 -19.23 3.41 -1.44
CA LEU A 243 -20.50 3.33 -0.73
C LEU A 243 -21.55 2.56 -1.52
N GLY A 244 -22.71 2.39 -0.89
CA GLY A 244 -23.88 1.76 -1.52
C GLY A 244 -24.31 2.44 -2.82
N GLU A 245 -25.02 1.69 -3.66
CA GLU A 245 -25.54 2.17 -4.92
C GLU A 245 -26.63 3.22 -4.73
N GLU A 246 -26.54 4.30 -5.51
CA GLU A 246 -27.57 5.34 -5.59
C GLU A 246 -28.10 5.40 -7.03
N ALA A 247 -29.43 5.31 -7.16
CA ALA A 247 -30.09 5.48 -8.45
C ALA A 247 -30.12 6.98 -8.82
N SER A 248 -29.55 7.33 -9.96
CA SER A 248 -29.65 8.65 -10.58
C SER A 248 -30.49 8.56 -11.87
N SER A 249 -30.97 9.70 -12.36
CA SER A 249 -31.73 9.77 -13.62
C SER A 249 -30.95 9.28 -14.85
N GLY A 250 -29.62 9.18 -14.77
CA GLY A 250 -28.73 8.68 -15.83
C GLY A 250 -28.12 7.29 -15.60
N GLY A 251 -28.50 6.59 -14.52
CA GLY A 251 -27.95 5.28 -14.15
C GLY A 251 -27.57 5.18 -12.67
N THR A 252 -26.82 4.14 -12.30
CA THR A 252 -26.38 3.93 -10.92
C THR A 252 -25.03 4.61 -10.66
N ALA A 253 -24.94 5.39 -9.59
CA ALA A 253 -23.68 5.95 -9.10
C ALA A 253 -23.28 5.27 -7.79
N ARG A 254 -21.98 5.26 -7.49
CA ARG A 254 -21.46 4.87 -6.18
C ARG A 254 -20.46 5.91 -5.73
N TYR A 255 -20.71 6.52 -4.57
CA TYR A 255 -19.81 7.53 -4.00
C TYR A 255 -18.60 6.86 -3.33
N VAL A 256 -17.48 7.57 -3.23
CA VAL A 256 -16.29 7.11 -2.52
C VAL A 256 -16.18 7.92 -1.24
N ASP A 257 -16.15 7.24 -0.09
CA ASP A 257 -15.97 7.91 1.18
C ASP A 257 -14.50 8.30 1.40
N SER A 258 -14.17 9.52 1.00
CA SER A 258 -12.87 10.15 1.22
C SER A 258 -12.82 11.04 2.47
N SER A 259 -13.79 10.91 3.38
CA SER A 259 -13.91 11.74 4.59
C SER A 259 -12.92 11.36 5.70
N LEU A 260 -12.40 10.14 5.64
CA LEU A 260 -11.49 9.56 6.62
C LEU A 260 -10.04 9.66 6.13
N GLU A 261 -9.16 9.93 7.09
CA GLU A 261 -7.72 9.92 6.91
C GLU A 261 -7.06 9.15 8.06
N ARG A 262 -5.77 8.85 7.89
CA ARG A 262 -4.97 8.16 8.89
C ARG A 262 -3.60 8.80 9.01
N ILE A 263 -3.12 8.92 10.25
CA ILE A 263 -1.72 9.25 10.54
C ILE A 263 -1.05 8.07 11.25
N GLN A 264 0.26 7.98 11.14
CA GLN A 264 1.08 7.22 12.08
C GLN A 264 1.64 8.18 13.13
N VAL A 265 1.47 7.80 14.38
CA VAL A 265 2.21 8.35 15.52
C VAL A 265 3.40 7.43 15.74
N ARG A 266 4.63 7.95 15.62
CA ARG A 266 5.87 7.22 15.91
C ARG A 266 6.58 7.93 17.06
N VAL A 267 7.05 7.16 18.04
CA VAL A 267 7.78 7.69 19.20
C VAL A 267 9.05 6.90 19.43
N THR A 268 10.16 7.57 19.72
CA THR A 268 11.41 6.93 20.17
C THR A 268 11.83 7.42 21.54
N GLY A 269 12.60 6.62 22.29
CA GLY A 269 13.07 6.99 23.63
C GLY A 269 11.99 6.93 24.72
N LEU A 270 10.83 6.34 24.41
CA LEU A 270 9.69 6.22 25.30
C LEU A 270 9.87 5.04 26.27
N ASP A 271 9.86 5.31 27.58
CA ASP A 271 9.64 4.24 28.57
C ASP A 271 8.15 3.89 28.64
N VAL A 272 7.75 2.80 27.98
CA VAL A 272 6.35 2.34 27.90
C VAL A 272 5.75 1.92 29.23
N ARG A 273 6.55 1.76 30.30
CA ARG A 273 6.04 1.48 31.65
C ARG A 273 5.63 2.73 32.40
N ARG A 274 6.20 3.88 32.03
CA ARG A 274 6.02 5.17 32.70
C ARG A 274 5.28 6.19 31.85
N HIS A 275 5.32 6.04 30.53
CA HIS A 275 4.78 7.02 29.62
C HIS A 275 3.63 6.44 28.79
N LEU A 276 2.62 7.28 28.59
CA LEU A 276 1.47 7.03 27.75
C LEU A 276 1.46 8.04 26.60
N VAL A 277 1.08 7.61 25.40
CA VAL A 277 0.76 8.53 24.31
C VAL A 277 -0.76 8.62 24.16
N ALA A 278 -1.29 9.84 24.09
CA ALA A 278 -2.71 10.08 23.87
C ALA A 278 -2.92 10.96 22.63
N CYS A 279 -4.00 10.73 21.90
CA CYS A 279 -4.47 11.58 20.81
C CYS A 279 -5.90 12.04 21.13
N ASN A 280 -6.12 13.35 21.23
CA ASN A 280 -7.40 13.95 21.65
C ASN A 280 -7.95 13.32 22.95
N GLY A 281 -7.06 13.07 23.92
CA GLY A 281 -7.42 12.47 25.21
C GLY A 281 -7.64 10.95 25.20
N VAL A 282 -7.50 10.28 24.05
CA VAL A 282 -7.63 8.83 23.93
C VAL A 282 -6.26 8.17 23.85
N SER A 283 -6.02 7.16 24.68
CA SER A 283 -4.80 6.35 24.66
C SER A 283 -4.53 5.78 23.26
N VAL A 284 -3.32 6.01 22.75
CA VAL A 284 -2.83 5.45 21.49
C VAL A 284 -2.18 4.09 21.78
N PRO A 285 -2.67 2.99 21.19
CA PRO A 285 -2.16 1.64 21.47
C PRO A 285 -0.86 1.39 20.70
N LEU A 286 0.25 1.88 21.26
CA LEU A 286 1.57 1.74 20.66
C LEU A 286 2.00 0.26 20.56
N THR A 287 2.55 -0.10 19.40
CA THR A 287 3.26 -1.36 19.18
C THR A 287 4.76 -1.09 18.95
N ALA A 288 5.60 -2.09 19.19
CA ALA A 288 7.03 -1.97 18.98
C ALA A 288 7.36 -1.89 17.47
N GLY A 289 8.24 -0.95 17.11
CA GLY A 289 8.80 -0.81 15.76
C GLY A 289 9.98 -1.73 15.51
N ARG A 290 10.60 -1.60 14.32
CA ARG A 290 11.76 -2.43 13.95
C ARG A 290 13.02 -2.05 14.71
N ALA A 291 13.25 -0.75 14.88
CA ALA A 291 14.41 -0.27 15.62
C ALA A 291 14.18 -0.41 17.13
N PRO A 292 15.22 -0.77 17.92
CA PRO A 292 15.15 -0.72 19.37
C PRO A 292 14.68 0.67 19.83
N ASP A 293 13.87 0.72 20.88
CA ASP A 293 13.29 1.92 21.47
C ASP A 293 12.31 2.72 20.58
N THR A 294 11.87 2.15 19.46
CA THR A 294 10.83 2.74 18.61
C THR A 294 9.48 2.10 18.89
N HIS A 295 8.45 2.93 18.98
CA HIS A 295 7.05 2.51 19.05
C HIS A 295 6.21 3.29 18.05
N TYR A 296 5.12 2.70 17.55
CA TYR A 296 4.23 3.36 16.61
C TYR A 296 2.78 2.88 16.75
N ALA A 297 1.83 3.67 16.25
CA ALA A 297 0.45 3.25 16.01
C ALA A 297 -0.22 4.11 14.93
N GLY A 298 -1.29 3.58 14.35
CA GLY A 298 -2.18 4.32 13.46
C GLY A 298 -3.28 5.06 14.23
N VAL A 299 -3.55 6.31 13.87
CA VAL A 299 -4.73 7.05 14.31
C VAL A 299 -5.59 7.36 13.10
N ARG A 300 -6.79 6.76 13.06
CA ARG A 300 -7.82 7.01 12.04
C ARG A 300 -8.78 8.07 12.56
N TYR A 301 -9.12 9.04 11.73
CA TYR A 301 -9.96 10.17 12.12
C TYR A 301 -10.76 10.70 10.93
N ARG A 302 -11.89 11.36 11.23
CA ARG A 302 -12.66 12.10 10.21
C ARG A 302 -12.02 13.46 9.96
N ALA A 303 -11.53 13.67 8.74
CA ALA A 303 -10.85 14.90 8.33
C ALA A 303 -11.83 15.98 7.83
N TRP A 304 -12.94 15.56 7.21
CA TRP A 304 -14.01 16.44 6.73
C TRP A 304 -15.33 15.66 6.64
N GLN A 305 -16.45 16.32 6.34
CA GLN A 305 -17.78 15.70 6.38
C GLN A 305 -18.55 15.96 5.06
N PRO A 306 -18.43 15.07 4.06
CA PRO A 306 -19.31 15.10 2.89
C PRO A 306 -20.75 14.74 3.26
N TRP A 307 -21.67 15.06 2.36
CA TRP A 307 -23.08 14.67 2.47
C TRP A 307 -23.28 13.14 2.42
N SER A 308 -22.40 12.41 1.72
CA SER A 308 -22.39 10.94 1.64
C SER A 308 -21.08 10.40 2.19
N ALA A 309 -21.16 9.69 3.31
CA ALA A 309 -20.04 9.03 4.00
C ALA A 309 -20.56 7.88 4.88
N LEU A 310 -19.67 6.98 5.26
CA LEU A 310 -19.90 6.06 6.37
C LEU A 310 -20.06 6.88 7.65
N HIS A 311 -21.01 6.49 8.51
CA HIS A 311 -21.25 7.10 9.82
C HIS A 311 -21.37 8.64 9.79
N PRO A 312 -22.34 9.19 9.05
CA PRO A 312 -22.43 10.64 8.78
C PRO A 312 -22.64 11.50 10.04
N THR A 313 -23.01 10.90 11.18
CA THR A 313 -23.20 11.59 12.46
C THR A 313 -21.92 11.78 13.27
N ILE A 314 -20.80 11.14 12.90
CA ILE A 314 -19.51 11.40 13.52
C ILE A 314 -18.98 12.72 12.94
N GLU A 315 -18.72 13.70 13.80
CA GLU A 315 -18.20 15.01 13.37
C GLU A 315 -16.72 14.96 12.97
N VAL A 316 -16.22 16.06 12.40
CA VAL A 316 -14.80 16.22 12.06
C VAL A 316 -13.96 16.20 13.34
N GLN A 317 -12.92 15.37 13.35
CA GLN A 317 -12.04 15.14 14.50
C GLN A 317 -10.69 15.86 14.32
N ALA A 318 -10.75 17.14 13.94
CA ALA A 318 -9.57 17.97 13.73
C ALA A 318 -9.68 19.29 14.52
N PRO A 319 -8.58 19.80 15.10
CA PRO A 319 -7.22 19.27 15.04
C PRO A 319 -7.02 17.97 15.85
N LEU A 320 -5.92 17.28 15.56
CA LEU A 320 -5.41 16.15 16.35
C LEU A 320 -4.32 16.66 17.28
N THR A 321 -4.52 16.55 18.59
CA THR A 321 -3.52 16.87 19.61
C THR A 321 -2.96 15.57 20.14
N VAL A 322 -1.67 15.33 19.89
CA VAL A 322 -0.95 14.13 20.34
C VAL A 322 0.00 14.51 21.46
N GLU A 323 -0.07 13.82 22.58
CA GLU A 323 0.66 14.16 23.81
C GLU A 323 1.33 12.93 24.41
N VAL A 324 2.48 13.16 25.04
CA VAL A 324 3.17 12.16 25.87
C VAL A 324 2.93 12.53 27.33
N ILE A 325 2.41 11.59 28.10
CA ILE A 325 2.00 11.77 29.48
C ILE A 325 2.90 10.91 30.36
N ASP A 326 3.48 11.49 31.41
CA ASP A 326 4.08 10.74 32.50
C ASP A 326 2.95 10.23 33.42
N THR A 327 2.78 8.91 33.49
CA THR A 327 1.66 8.31 34.22
C THR A 327 1.85 8.37 35.73
N ASP A 328 3.08 8.42 36.21
CA ASP A 328 3.38 8.47 37.65
C ASP A 328 3.15 9.88 38.19
N ALA A 329 3.57 10.90 37.43
CA ALA A 329 3.39 12.29 37.78
C ALA A 329 2.03 12.87 37.33
N ALA A 330 1.30 12.15 36.46
CA ALA A 330 0.05 12.58 35.84
C ALA A 330 0.15 13.96 35.13
N VAL A 331 1.30 14.22 34.49
CA VAL A 331 1.56 15.48 33.77
C VAL A 331 1.91 15.21 32.31
N SER A 332 1.55 16.15 31.45
CA SER A 332 2.00 16.16 30.05
C SER A 332 3.49 16.52 29.99
N LEU A 333 4.26 15.71 29.28
CA LEU A 333 5.65 16.01 28.90
C LEU A 333 5.72 16.87 27.63
N GLY A 334 4.57 17.17 27.02
CA GLY A 334 4.44 17.91 25.77
C GLY A 334 3.95 17.02 24.62
N GLY A 335 3.92 17.60 23.43
CA GLY A 335 3.29 16.97 22.28
C GLY A 335 3.26 17.86 21.04
N ALA A 336 2.38 17.52 20.11
CA ALA A 336 2.18 18.27 18.89
C ALA A 336 0.71 18.32 18.49
N THR A 337 0.35 19.36 17.75
CA THR A 337 -1.00 19.53 17.18
C THR A 337 -0.93 19.49 15.66
N TYR A 338 -1.81 18.72 15.04
CA TYR A 338 -1.96 18.62 13.59
C TYR A 338 -3.34 19.12 13.14
N HIS A 339 -3.36 20.01 12.15
CA HIS A 339 -4.56 20.57 11.57
C HIS A 339 -4.78 20.03 10.15
N VAL A 340 -5.99 19.56 9.86
CA VAL A 340 -6.34 19.08 8.50
C VAL A 340 -6.32 20.23 7.48
N VAL A 341 -6.85 21.38 7.89
CA VAL A 341 -6.84 22.64 7.14
C VAL A 341 -5.96 23.66 7.84
N HIS A 342 -5.65 24.77 7.18
CA HIS A 342 -4.87 25.84 7.79
C HIS A 342 -5.52 26.29 9.12
N PRO A 343 -4.75 26.47 10.23
CA PRO A 343 -5.30 26.81 11.56
C PRO A 343 -6.22 28.04 11.57
N GLY A 344 -5.91 29.04 10.75
CA GLY A 344 -6.77 30.22 10.51
C GLY A 344 -8.05 29.98 9.70
N GLY A 345 -8.48 28.72 9.47
CA GLY A 345 -9.71 28.37 8.75
C GLY A 345 -9.73 28.70 7.25
N ARG A 346 -8.57 28.99 6.65
CA ARG A 346 -8.48 29.39 5.24
C ARG A 346 -8.45 28.18 4.32
N ALA A 347 -9.49 28.04 3.51
CA ALA A 347 -9.42 27.23 2.30
C ALA A 347 -8.71 28.04 1.21
N TYR A 348 -7.69 27.45 0.58
CA TYR A 348 -7.02 28.11 -0.55
C TYR A 348 -7.90 28.00 -1.78
N HIS A 349 -8.32 29.14 -2.35
CA HIS A 349 -9.13 29.16 -3.59
C HIS A 349 -8.37 28.69 -4.83
N GLN A 350 -7.04 28.71 -4.79
CA GLN A 350 -6.19 28.31 -5.91
C GLN A 350 -5.22 27.20 -5.51
N PRO A 351 -4.90 26.28 -6.45
CA PRO A 351 -3.77 25.37 -6.29
C PRO A 351 -2.47 26.13 -5.94
N PRO A 352 -1.50 25.47 -5.29
CA PRO A 352 -0.22 26.10 -5.04
C PRO A 352 0.48 26.43 -6.37
N ILE A 353 1.12 27.60 -6.45
CA ILE A 353 1.82 28.07 -7.65
C ILE A 353 3.10 27.27 -7.93
N ASN A 354 3.68 26.65 -6.90
CA ASN A 354 4.88 25.82 -6.98
C ASN A 354 4.99 24.86 -5.78
N ALA A 355 6.03 24.00 -5.82
CA ALA A 355 6.30 23.03 -4.77
C ALA A 355 6.58 23.68 -3.40
N ASN A 356 7.30 24.81 -3.37
CA ASN A 356 7.66 25.51 -2.12
C ASN A 356 6.42 26.07 -1.42
N GLU A 357 5.47 26.64 -2.17
CA GLU A 357 4.20 27.09 -1.59
C GLU A 357 3.40 25.89 -1.09
N ALA A 358 3.35 24.80 -1.85
CA ALA A 358 2.66 23.58 -1.41
C ALA A 358 3.26 23.03 -0.10
N GLU A 359 4.58 23.07 0.03
CA GLU A 359 5.31 22.66 1.23
C GLU A 359 5.05 23.60 2.41
N ALA A 360 5.12 24.92 2.22
CA ALA A 360 4.79 25.90 3.25
C ALA A 360 3.33 25.75 3.74
N ARG A 361 2.39 25.50 2.84
CA ARG A 361 0.97 25.22 3.16
C ARG A 361 0.77 23.91 3.93
N ARG A 362 1.69 22.95 3.83
CA ARG A 362 1.69 21.70 4.62
C ARG A 362 2.35 21.93 5.98
N ALA A 363 3.50 22.60 6.00
CA ALA A 363 4.24 22.89 7.23
C ALA A 363 3.41 23.72 8.24
N SER A 364 2.57 24.65 7.76
CA SER A 364 1.68 25.45 8.61
C SER A 364 0.56 24.67 9.30
N ARG A 365 0.42 23.36 9.01
CA ARG A 365 -0.57 22.47 9.62
C ARG A 365 -0.04 21.75 10.85
N PHE A 366 1.24 21.89 11.16
CA PHE A 366 1.87 21.24 12.30
C PHE A 366 2.37 22.27 13.30
N GLU A 367 1.97 22.11 14.56
CA GLU A 367 2.41 22.94 15.66
C GLU A 367 3.20 22.07 16.65
N PRO A 368 4.52 22.32 16.86
CA PRO A 368 5.35 21.55 17.78
C PRO A 368 5.13 21.95 19.24
N ARG A 369 3.86 22.14 19.63
CA ARG A 369 3.43 22.51 20.98
C ARG A 369 2.21 21.65 21.36
N GLY A 370 2.29 20.96 22.50
CA GLY A 370 1.17 20.28 23.15
C GLY A 370 0.52 21.17 24.22
N LEU A 371 -0.36 20.63 25.07
CA LEU A 371 -0.80 21.36 26.26
C LEU A 371 0.42 21.62 27.14
N THR A 372 0.68 22.88 27.47
CA THR A 372 1.71 23.22 28.45
C THR A 372 1.33 22.63 29.80
N ALA A 373 2.31 22.08 30.52
CA ALA A 373 2.17 21.81 31.93
C ALA A 373 1.69 23.09 32.63
N GLY A 374 0.48 23.04 33.20
CA GLY A 374 -0.06 24.08 34.05
C GLY A 374 0.54 24.01 35.44
#